data_AF-A0A7C6RT87-F1
#
_entry.id   AF-A0A7C6RT87-F1
#
_cell.length_a   1.000
_cell.length_b   1.000
_cell.length_c   1.000
_cell.angle_alpha   90.00
_cell.angle_beta   90.00
_cell.angle_gamma   90.00
#
_symmetry.space_group_name_H-M   'P 1'
#
loop_
_entity.id
_entity.type
_entity.pdbx_description
1 polymer ?
#
loop_
_entity_poly.entity_id
_entity_poly.type
_entity_poly.pdbx_seq_one_letter_code
_entity_poly.pdbx_strand_id
1 'polypeptide(L)'
;MADYLEVWKTGEVTVGLKTAGTQVILERTRGHKQRKKSVIIERDRFLSLVEAVLHALRTQPAGQLQAPLPIGMVDGGCGILSVGWEPYYFGRCNALVIRGGVGHCLAVEQKDTREFALWMIRLIVVLSWSSEQSTAE
;
A
#
# COMPACT_ATOMS: atom_id res chain seq x y z
N MET A 1 21.08 7.39 0.33
CA MET A 1 20.06 6.38 0.67
C MET A 1 18.77 7.18 0.83
N ALA A 2 17.70 6.90 0.07
CA ALA A 2 16.49 7.73 0.22
C ALA A 2 15.84 7.37 1.56
N ASP A 3 15.88 8.30 2.51
CA ASP A 3 15.37 8.10 3.86
C ASP A 3 13.84 7.94 3.81
N TYR A 4 13.35 6.83 4.35
CA TYR A 4 11.91 6.60 4.48
C TYR A 4 11.42 7.40 5.69
N LEU A 5 10.26 8.04 5.53
CA LEU A 5 9.59 8.68 6.66
C LEU A 5 9.11 7.64 7.67
N GLU A 6 8.57 6.53 7.17
CA GLU A 6 8.03 5.43 7.95
C GLU A 6 8.24 4.11 7.24
N VAL A 7 8.34 3.02 8.01
CA VAL A 7 8.56 1.68 7.47
C VAL A 7 7.71 0.66 8.18
N TRP A 8 7.00 -0.15 7.39
CA TRP A 8 6.37 -1.39 7.84
C TRP A 8 7.14 -2.59 7.28
N LYS A 9 7.31 -3.64 8.08
CA LYS A 9 8.05 -4.83 7.67
C LYS A 9 7.52 -6.11 8.31
N THR A 10 7.64 -7.19 7.57
CA THR A 10 7.49 -8.57 8.03
C THR A 10 8.80 -9.33 7.79
N GLY A 11 8.82 -10.64 8.05
CA GLY A 11 9.96 -11.48 7.68
C GLY A 11 10.24 -11.51 6.17
N GLU A 12 9.23 -11.21 5.34
CA GLU A 12 9.30 -11.39 3.88
C GLU A 12 9.21 -10.08 3.09
N VAL A 13 8.51 -9.08 3.61
CA VAL A 13 8.15 -7.86 2.89
C VAL A 13 8.48 -6.63 3.73
N THR A 14 9.09 -5.63 3.11
CA THR A 14 9.25 -4.29 3.67
C THR A 14 8.51 -3.30 2.78
N VAL A 15 7.70 -2.43 3.37
CA VAL A 15 7.06 -1.29 2.72
C VAL A 15 7.56 -0.03 3.39
N GLY A 16 8.17 0.86 2.62
CA GLY A 16 8.59 2.18 3.10
C GLY A 16 7.73 3.29 2.51
N LEU A 17 7.45 4.30 3.32
CA LEU A 17 6.81 5.55 2.93
C LEU A 17 7.87 6.57 2.52
N LYS A 18 7.70 7.20 1.35
CA LYS A 18 8.42 8.40 0.93
C LYS A 18 7.43 9.46 0.49
N THR A 19 7.88 10.71 0.49
CA THR A 19 7.14 11.84 -0.09
C THR A 19 8.00 12.54 -1.14
N ALA A 20 7.38 13.00 -2.22
CA ALA A 20 8.02 13.81 -3.25
C ALA A 20 7.04 14.92 -3.67
N GLY A 21 7.23 16.13 -3.15
CA GLY A 21 6.24 17.20 -3.30
C GLY A 21 4.89 16.81 -2.68
N THR A 22 3.83 16.84 -3.48
CA THR A 22 2.47 16.43 -3.08
C THR A 22 2.25 14.92 -3.16
N GLN A 23 3.21 14.16 -3.70
CA GLN A 23 3.06 12.73 -3.90
C GLN A 23 3.53 11.91 -2.69
N VAL A 24 2.73 10.91 -2.36
CA VAL A 24 3.03 9.85 -1.42
C VAL A 24 3.42 8.61 -2.19
N ILE A 25 4.59 8.05 -1.88
CA ILE A 25 5.15 6.87 -2.55
C ILE A 25 5.26 5.75 -1.51
N LEU A 26 4.52 4.67 -1.72
CA LEU A 26 4.68 3.44 -0.95
C LEU A 26 5.56 2.47 -1.75
N GLU A 27 6.76 2.20 -1.26
CA GLU A 27 7.75 1.36 -1.93
C GLU A 27 7.90 0.03 -1.22
N ARG A 28 7.58 -1.06 -1.92
CA ARG A 28 7.69 -2.43 -1.44
C ARG A 28 8.97 -3.10 -1.93
N THR A 29 9.68 -3.76 -1.02
CA THR A 29 10.75 -4.72 -1.28
C THR A 29 10.35 -6.09 -0.72
N ARG A 30 10.70 -7.20 -1.40
CA ARG A 30 10.42 -8.57 -0.93
C ARG A 30 11.67 -9.44 -0.96
N GLY A 31 11.96 -10.11 0.14
CA GLY A 31 13.12 -10.99 0.32
C GLY A 31 14.46 -10.30 0.03
N HIS A 32 15.49 -11.09 -0.33
CA HIS A 32 16.82 -10.59 -0.67
C HIS A 32 16.92 -9.95 -2.07
N LYS A 33 15.87 -10.04 -2.90
CA LYS A 33 15.86 -9.45 -4.24
C LYS A 33 15.54 -7.97 -4.13
N GLN A 34 16.46 -7.11 -4.56
CA GLN A 34 16.32 -5.64 -4.51
C GLN A 34 15.27 -5.03 -5.46
N ARG A 35 14.44 -5.84 -6.13
CA ARG A 35 13.45 -5.30 -7.08
C ARG A 35 12.30 -4.65 -6.32
N LYS A 36 12.39 -3.33 -6.23
CA LYS A 36 11.38 -2.47 -5.64
C LYS A 36 10.16 -2.37 -6.57
N LYS A 37 8.98 -2.37 -5.97
CA LYS A 37 7.74 -1.96 -6.63
C LYS A 37 7.14 -0.84 -5.82
N SER A 38 6.59 0.16 -6.48
CA SER A 38 5.98 1.29 -5.80
C SER A 38 4.55 1.50 -6.25
N VAL A 39 3.74 2.09 -5.38
CA VAL A 39 2.49 2.76 -5.75
C VAL A 39 2.62 4.23 -5.35
N ILE A 40 2.08 5.10 -6.19
CA ILE A 40 2.17 6.56 -6.04
C ILE A 40 0.74 7.08 -5.96
N ILE A 41 0.49 7.99 -5.02
CA ILE A 41 -0.80 8.62 -4.81
C ILE A 41 -0.60 10.07 -4.37
N GLU A 42 -1.46 10.98 -4.79
CA GLU A 42 -1.47 12.35 -4.25
C GLU A 42 -1.84 12.33 -2.76
N ARG A 43 -1.17 13.18 -1.97
CA ARG A 43 -1.28 13.17 -0.51
C ARG A 43 -2.71 13.42 -0.02
N ASP A 44 -3.44 14.32 -0.68
CA ASP A 44 -4.85 14.62 -0.39
C ASP A 44 -5.79 13.43 -0.66
N ARG A 45 -5.37 12.46 -1.49
CA ARG A 45 -6.10 11.23 -1.81
C ARG A 45 -5.70 10.04 -0.96
N PHE A 46 -4.66 10.17 -0.12
CA PHE A 46 -4.14 9.05 0.67
C PHE A 46 -5.20 8.44 1.60
N LEU A 47 -6.07 9.26 2.20
CA LEU A 47 -7.15 8.78 3.08
C LEU A 47 -8.07 7.79 2.36
N SER A 48 -8.46 8.09 1.11
CA SER A 48 -9.33 7.20 0.31
C SER A 48 -8.68 5.85 0.04
N LEU A 49 -7.35 5.81 -0.11
CA LEU A 49 -6.63 4.54 -0.22
C LEU A 49 -6.68 3.76 1.09
N VAL A 50 -6.51 4.41 2.24
CA VAL A 50 -6.64 3.76 3.56
C VAL A 50 -8.04 3.19 3.74
N GLU A 51 -9.09 3.94 3.39
CA GLU A 51 -10.47 3.49 3.46
C GLU A 51 -10.72 2.26 2.59
N ALA A 52 -10.20 2.23 1.35
CA ALA A 52 -10.30 1.07 0.46
C ALA A 52 -9.60 -0.17 1.05
N VAL A 53 -8.44 0.00 1.68
CA VAL A 53 -7.73 -1.09 2.38
C VAL A 53 -8.52 -1.59 3.58
N LEU A 54 -9.12 -0.70 4.37
CA LEU A 54 -9.99 -1.08 5.48
C LEU A 54 -11.26 -1.80 5.02
N HIS A 55 -11.83 -1.38 3.89
CA HIS A 55 -12.96 -2.06 3.28
C HIS A 55 -12.56 -3.47 2.79
N ALA A 56 -11.36 -3.62 2.22
CA ALA A 56 -10.83 -4.92 1.79
C ALA A 56 -10.68 -5.91 2.95
N LEU A 57 -10.37 -5.44 4.17
CA LEU A 57 -10.34 -6.30 5.36
C LEU A 57 -11.70 -6.91 5.70
N ARG A 58 -12.81 -6.22 5.43
CA ARG A 58 -14.17 -6.75 5.67
C ARG A 58 -14.56 -7.83 4.67
N THR A 59 -13.90 -7.87 3.53
CA THR A 59 -14.14 -8.79 2.42
C THR A 59 -13.00 -9.79 2.27
N GLN A 60 -12.23 -10.01 3.33
CA GLN A 60 -11.10 -10.92 3.33
C GLN A 60 -11.56 -12.36 2.99
N PRO A 61 -10.93 -13.03 2.00
CA PRO A 61 -11.30 -14.39 1.63
C PRO A 61 -11.09 -15.39 2.77
N ALA A 62 -12.09 -16.24 3.01
CA ALA A 62 -11.99 -17.33 3.99
C ALA A 62 -11.13 -18.51 3.49
N GLY A 63 -10.93 -18.63 2.17
CA GLY A 63 -10.17 -19.70 1.53
C GLY A 63 -9.25 -19.19 0.43
N GLN A 64 -8.46 -20.10 -0.13
CA GLN A 64 -7.55 -19.78 -1.25
C GLN A 64 -8.34 -19.37 -2.49
N LEU A 65 -8.08 -18.17 -2.99
CA LEU A 65 -8.68 -17.68 -4.22
C LEU A 65 -8.13 -18.45 -5.43
N GLN A 66 -9.00 -18.70 -6.41
CA GLN A 66 -8.64 -19.23 -7.73
C GLN A 66 -8.48 -18.12 -8.78
N ALA A 67 -9.09 -16.96 -8.55
CA ALA A 67 -9.04 -15.80 -9.41
C ALA A 67 -8.99 -14.51 -8.56
N PRO A 68 -8.50 -13.38 -9.12
CA PRO A 68 -8.58 -12.09 -8.46
C PRO A 68 -10.00 -11.73 -8.03
N LEU A 69 -10.12 -11.18 -6.83
CA LEU A 69 -11.34 -10.61 -6.27
C LEU A 69 -11.16 -9.09 -6.16
N PRO A 70 -11.69 -8.29 -7.11
CA PRO A 70 -11.60 -6.84 -7.05
C PRO A 70 -12.45 -6.31 -5.90
N ILE A 71 -11.91 -5.36 -5.13
CA ILE A 71 -12.63 -4.70 -4.03
C ILE A 71 -13.05 -3.29 -4.42
N GLY A 72 -12.17 -2.52 -5.05
CA GLY A 72 -12.50 -1.16 -5.43
C GLY A 72 -11.42 -0.48 -6.24
N MET A 73 -11.75 0.73 -6.69
CA MET A 73 -10.85 1.63 -7.38
C MET A 73 -10.79 2.95 -6.62
N VAL A 74 -9.60 3.50 -6.50
CA VAL A 74 -9.34 4.78 -5.83
C VAL A 74 -8.74 5.72 -6.86
N ASP A 75 -9.31 6.92 -6.99
CA ASP A 75 -8.66 7.99 -7.73
C ASP A 75 -7.44 8.47 -6.93
N GLY A 76 -6.25 8.18 -7.45
CA GLY A 76 -5.00 8.53 -6.80
C GLY A 76 -4.45 9.90 -7.20
N GLY A 77 -5.16 10.70 -8.02
CA GLY A 77 -4.71 11.99 -8.54
C GLY A 77 -3.65 11.89 -9.65
N CYS A 78 -2.76 10.91 -9.56
CA CYS A 78 -1.80 10.53 -10.62
C CYS A 78 -2.34 9.44 -11.56
N GLY A 79 -3.53 8.90 -11.28
CA GLY A 79 -4.12 7.76 -11.96
C GLY A 79 -4.95 6.90 -11.01
N ILE A 80 -5.63 5.90 -11.57
CA ILE A 80 -6.48 5.00 -10.78
C ILE A 80 -5.64 3.92 -10.12
N LEU A 81 -5.85 3.71 -8.82
CA LEU A 81 -5.34 2.56 -8.09
C LEU A 81 -6.47 1.53 -7.90
N SER A 82 -6.24 0.29 -8.33
CA SER A 82 -7.14 -0.81 -8.00
C SER A 82 -6.70 -1.48 -6.70
N VAL A 83 -7.65 -1.78 -5.83
CA VAL A 83 -7.46 -2.55 -4.60
C VAL A 83 -8.25 -3.86 -4.72
N GLY A 84 -7.60 -4.98 -4.44
CA GLY A 84 -8.21 -6.30 -4.58
C GLY A 84 -7.46 -7.39 -3.84
N TRP A 85 -8.11 -8.54 -3.70
CA TRP A 85 -7.45 -9.76 -3.24
C TRP A 85 -7.03 -10.60 -4.44
N GLU A 86 -5.81 -11.12 -4.44
CA GLU A 86 -5.31 -11.97 -5.52
C GLU A 86 -4.74 -13.30 -4.96
N PRO A 87 -4.87 -14.42 -5.71
CA PRO A 87 -4.06 -15.60 -5.45
C PRO A 87 -2.58 -15.22 -5.53
N TYR A 88 -1.81 -15.56 -4.51
CA TYR A 88 -0.44 -15.11 -4.35
C TYR A 88 0.51 -16.27 -4.08
N TYR A 89 1.79 -16.03 -4.35
CA TYR A 89 2.87 -17.00 -4.16
C TYR A 89 2.56 -18.39 -4.73
N PHE A 90 2.21 -18.43 -6.03
CA PHE A 90 1.82 -19.64 -6.76
C PHE A 90 0.61 -20.38 -6.14
N GLY A 91 -0.37 -19.63 -5.64
CA GLY A 91 -1.61 -20.18 -5.08
C GLY A 91 -1.46 -20.77 -3.68
N ARG A 92 -0.36 -20.47 -2.98
CA ARG A 92 -0.13 -20.93 -1.61
C ARG A 92 -0.77 -20.02 -0.56
N CYS A 93 -1.07 -18.79 -0.91
CA CYS A 93 -1.80 -17.85 -0.06
C CYS A 93 -2.57 -16.84 -0.91
N ASN A 94 -3.33 -15.97 -0.25
CA ASN A 94 -3.87 -14.76 -0.86
C ASN A 94 -3.03 -13.55 -0.44
N ALA A 95 -3.08 -12.49 -1.24
CA ALA A 95 -2.52 -11.21 -0.88
C ALA A 95 -3.51 -10.08 -1.18
N LEU A 96 -3.51 -9.06 -0.31
CA LEU A 96 -4.08 -7.77 -0.64
C LEU A 96 -3.13 -7.09 -1.64
N VAL A 97 -3.66 -6.71 -2.79
CA VAL A 97 -2.91 -6.08 -3.86
C VAL A 97 -3.47 -4.69 -4.13
N ILE A 98 -2.60 -3.70 -4.02
CA ILE A 98 -2.82 -2.32 -4.48
C ILE A 98 -2.01 -2.18 -5.77
N ARG A 99 -2.68 -1.87 -6.88
CA ARG A 99 -2.05 -1.81 -8.20
C ARG A 99 -2.36 -0.46 -8.85
N GLY A 100 -1.33 0.23 -9.27
CA GLY A 100 -1.43 1.40 -10.13
C GLY A 100 -1.12 1.03 -11.58
N GLY A 101 -0.41 1.92 -12.29
CA GLY A 101 0.06 1.68 -13.66
C GLY A 101 0.99 0.47 -13.81
N VAL A 102 1.47 0.23 -15.03
CA VAL A 102 2.29 -0.95 -15.36
C VAL A 102 3.52 -1.05 -14.44
N GLY A 103 3.63 -2.17 -13.72
CA GLY A 103 4.76 -2.43 -12.80
C GLY A 103 4.62 -1.84 -11.40
N HIS A 104 3.62 -0.98 -11.17
CA HIS A 104 3.36 -0.33 -9.89
C HIS A 104 2.37 -1.15 -9.06
N CYS A 105 2.89 -1.95 -8.15
CA CYS A 105 2.07 -2.90 -7.39
C CYS A 105 2.67 -3.18 -6.01
N LEU A 106 1.84 -3.04 -4.99
CA LEU A 106 2.12 -3.39 -3.62
C LEU A 106 1.25 -4.57 -3.25
N ALA A 107 1.87 -5.70 -2.92
CA ALA A 107 1.16 -6.89 -2.46
C ALA A 107 1.62 -7.28 -1.05
N VAL A 108 0.66 -7.47 -0.16
CA VAL A 108 0.82 -7.85 1.25
C VAL A 108 0.07 -9.15 1.49
N GLU A 109 0.71 -10.14 2.12
CA GLU A 109 0.08 -11.43 2.38
C GLU A 109 -1.13 -11.27 3.32
N GLN A 110 -2.18 -12.07 3.11
CA GLN A 110 -3.43 -11.98 3.84
C GLN A 110 -3.25 -12.00 5.36
N LYS A 111 -2.33 -12.83 5.87
CA LYS A 111 -2.02 -12.94 7.30
C LYS A 111 -1.51 -11.63 7.93
N ASP A 112 -0.87 -10.78 7.13
CA ASP A 112 -0.20 -9.56 7.57
C ASP A 112 -1.06 -8.31 7.32
N THR A 113 -2.21 -8.46 6.64
CA THR A 113 -2.98 -7.32 6.10
C THR A 113 -3.58 -6.44 7.20
N ARG A 114 -3.95 -7.02 8.35
CA ARG A 114 -4.48 -6.25 9.49
C ARG A 114 -3.44 -5.29 10.06
N GLU A 115 -2.22 -5.77 10.29
CA GLU A 115 -1.13 -4.94 10.80
C GLU A 115 -0.72 -3.87 9.79
N PHE A 116 -0.68 -4.25 8.51
CA PHE A 116 -0.42 -3.32 7.42
C PHE A 116 -1.47 -2.19 7.37
N ALA A 117 -2.76 -2.49 7.51
CA ALA A 117 -3.82 -1.49 7.52
C ALA A 117 -3.71 -0.54 8.73
N LEU A 118 -3.37 -1.06 9.92
CA LEU A 118 -3.11 -0.24 11.10
C LEU A 118 -1.92 0.70 10.89
N TRP A 119 -0.86 0.23 10.23
CA TRP A 119 0.26 1.07 9.85
C TRP A 119 -0.19 2.18 8.88
N MET A 120 -0.98 1.86 7.85
CA MET A 120 -1.51 2.87 6.92
C MET A 120 -2.38 3.94 7.61
N ILE A 121 -3.18 3.56 8.61
CA ILE A 121 -3.93 4.53 9.43
C ILE A 121 -2.98 5.49 10.14
N ARG A 122 -1.90 4.98 10.75
CA ARG A 122 -0.90 5.82 11.42
C ARG A 122 -0.23 6.80 10.45
N LEU A 123 -0.03 6.40 9.19
CA LEU A 123 0.54 7.27 8.17
C LEU A 123 -0.32 8.51 7.89
N ILE A 124 -1.65 8.47 8.11
CA ILE A 124 -2.50 9.66 7.96
C ILE A 124 -2.03 10.77 8.90
N VAL A 125 -1.68 10.42 10.15
CA VAL A 125 -1.17 11.36 11.16
C VAL A 125 0.22 11.85 10.76
N VAL A 126 1.11 10.95 10.34
CA VAL A 126 2.46 11.34 9.89
C VAL A 126 2.38 12.33 8.72
N LEU A 127 1.50 12.05 7.76
CA LEU A 127 1.26 12.89 6.59
C LEU A 127 0.45 14.15 6.89
N SER A 128 -0.13 14.34 8.08
CA SER A 128 -0.66 15.66 8.47
C SER A 128 0.41 16.53 9.14
N TRP A 129 1.33 15.93 9.89
CA TRP A 129 2.41 16.64 10.58
C TRP A 129 3.49 17.12 9.62
N SER A 130 3.85 16.33 8.60
CA SER A 130 4.87 16.74 7.63
C SER A 130 4.42 17.89 6.71
N SER A 131 3.14 18.30 6.73
CA SER A 131 2.64 19.43 5.92
C SER A 131 2.86 20.76 6.61
N GLU A 132 2.81 20.78 7.95
CA GLU A 132 2.96 21.99 8.76
C GLU A 132 4.40 22.49 8.78
N GLN A 133 5.38 21.60 8.64
CA GLN A 133 6.80 21.95 8.62
C GLN A 133 7.24 22.60 7.29
N SER A 134 6.57 22.28 6.17
CA SER A 134 6.93 22.83 4.85
C SER A 134 6.40 24.26 4.63
N THR A 135 5.49 24.74 5.48
CA THR A 135 4.93 26.10 5.42
C THR A 135 5.60 27.07 6.39
N ALA A 136 6.60 26.60 7.15
CA ALA A 136 7.31 27.39 8.16
C ALA A 136 8.71 27.84 7.69
N GLU A 137 9.06 27.64 6.42
CA GLU A 137 10.28 28.14 5.76
C GLU A 137 10.00 29.27 4.77
#